data_AF-A0A1B8XWK4-F1
#
_entry.id   AF-A0A1B8XWK4-F1
#
_cell.length_a   1.000
_cell.length_b   1.000
_cell.length_c   1.000
_cell.angle_alpha   90.00
_cell.angle_beta   90.00
_cell.angle_gamma   90.00
#
_symmetry.space_group_name_H-M   'P 1'
#
loop_
_entity.id
_entity.type
_entity.pdbx_description
1 polymer ?
#
loop_
_entity_poly.entity_id
_entity_poly.type
_entity_poly.pdbx_seq_one_letter_code
_entity_poly.pdbx_strand_id
1 'polypeptide(L)'
;MNQITELHSMSKTTELHTLNKTTELYSLNQITKLHSLKEITELHSLNKTTELHSMNKTTELHSLNQNNKLHSLNLTTELHSLKSNTELHSMNKTTELHSLNQNNELHSLNKTTELHSLNQNNELHSLNKTTELHSLNKTTELHSLNQITELHSMNKTTEHHSLNRTTELQSLNKTTELHSLNQITKLHSLKEITELHSLNKTTELHSLNKNTELHSLNHNTELHSLNQNNKLHSLNLTTEIHSLN
;
A
#
# COMPACT_ATOMS: atom_id res chain seq x y z
N MET A 1 13.41 21.48 21.88
CA MET A 1 12.82 21.36 23.22
C MET A 1 13.14 19.98 23.75
N ASN A 2 13.71 19.86 24.96
CA ASN A 2 14.42 18.63 25.35
C ASN A 2 13.60 17.63 26.17
N GLN A 3 12.43 18.01 26.67
CA GLN A 3 11.41 17.08 27.14
C GLN A 3 10.13 17.89 27.36
N ILE A 4 9.00 17.42 26.83
CA ILE A 4 7.68 17.98 27.10
C ILE A 4 6.80 16.83 27.54
N THR A 5 6.12 16.93 28.67
CA THR A 5 5.15 15.90 29.03
C THR A 5 3.96 16.00 28.08
N GLU A 6 3.37 17.18 27.98
CA GLU A 6 2.15 17.41 27.22
C GLU A 6 2.23 18.74 26.48
N LEU A 7 1.87 18.73 25.19
CA LEU A 7 1.71 19.93 24.38
C LEU A 7 0.32 19.92 23.73
N HIS A 8 -0.57 20.77 24.23
CA HIS A 8 -1.95 20.83 23.72
C HIS A 8 -2.04 21.40 22.30
N SER A 9 -1.39 22.52 22.01
CA SER A 9 -1.43 23.06 20.65
C SER A 9 -0.26 23.97 20.34
N MET A 10 0.14 23.96 19.08
CA MET A 10 0.95 25.00 18.47
C MET A 10 0.36 25.35 17.12
N SER A 11 0.07 26.63 16.92
CA SER A 11 -0.55 27.15 15.70
C SER A 11 0.36 28.14 15.00
N LYS A 12 0.41 28.07 13.66
CA LYS A 12 1.08 29.04 12.79
C LYS A 12 2.57 29.18 13.07
N THR A 13 3.34 28.27 12.53
CA THR A 13 4.80 28.29 12.63
C THR A 13 5.42 28.23 11.24
N THR A 14 6.27 29.19 10.89
CA THR A 14 7.00 29.12 9.62
C THR A 14 7.96 27.94 9.62
N GLU A 15 8.73 27.80 10.69
CA GLU A 15 9.78 26.78 10.75
C GLU A 15 9.92 26.24 12.17
N LEU A 16 9.87 24.92 12.30
CA LEU A 16 10.17 24.21 13.53
C LEU A 16 11.28 23.20 13.24
N HIS A 17 12.42 23.32 13.92
CA HIS A 17 13.53 22.39 13.72
C HIS A 17 13.29 21.05 14.42
N THR A 18 13.11 21.03 15.74
CA THR A 18 12.96 19.74 16.44
C THR A 18 12.08 19.82 17.66
N LEU A 19 11.09 18.93 17.70
CA LEU A 19 10.38 18.53 18.91
C LEU A 19 10.89 17.14 19.32
N ASN A 20 11.34 17.02 20.57
CA ASN A 20 11.95 15.81 21.07
C ASN A 20 11.33 15.42 22.42
N LYS A 21 11.17 14.11 22.64
CA LYS A 21 10.71 13.53 23.90
C LYS A 21 9.41 14.16 24.37
N THR A 22 8.31 13.81 23.70
CA THR A 22 6.98 14.28 24.03
C THR A 22 6.09 13.11 24.41
N THR A 23 5.44 13.13 25.58
CA THR A 23 4.48 12.05 25.90
C THR A 23 3.22 12.23 25.09
N GLU A 24 2.55 13.38 25.21
CA GLU A 24 1.32 13.68 24.48
C GLU A 24 1.45 14.99 23.68
N LEU A 25 1.12 14.92 22.40
CA LEU A 25 1.04 16.07 21.50
C LEU A 25 -0.34 16.11 20.82
N TYR A 26 -1.18 17.04 21.25
CA TYR A 26 -2.57 17.09 20.76
C TYR A 26 -2.69 17.70 19.37
N SER A 27 -2.07 18.85 19.12
CA SER A 27 -2.23 19.51 17.81
C SER A 27 -1.03 20.35 17.40
N LEU A 28 -0.58 20.14 16.17
CA LEU A 28 0.29 21.03 15.42
C LEU A 28 -0.46 21.50 14.17
N ASN A 29 -0.62 22.82 13.97
CA ASN A 29 -1.45 23.35 12.90
C ASN A 29 -0.76 24.49 12.13
N GLN A 30 -0.85 24.47 10.80
CA GLN A 30 -0.30 25.49 9.90
C GLN A 30 1.20 25.66 10.08
N ILE A 31 1.95 24.59 9.80
CA ILE A 31 3.42 24.61 9.84
C ILE A 31 3.98 24.63 8.41
N THR A 32 4.79 25.60 8.05
CA THR A 32 5.39 25.58 6.70
C THR A 32 6.47 24.50 6.62
N LYS A 33 7.44 24.51 7.54
CA LYS A 33 8.53 23.52 7.57
C LYS A 33 8.72 22.92 8.95
N LEU A 34 8.65 21.59 9.03
CA LEU A 34 8.94 20.81 10.22
C LEU A 34 10.08 19.84 9.94
N HIS A 35 11.26 20.06 10.55
CA HIS A 35 12.41 19.22 10.24
C HIS A 35 12.34 17.87 10.97
N SER A 36 11.98 17.85 12.25
CA SER A 36 12.01 16.61 13.01
C SER A 36 11.05 16.55 14.19
N LEU A 37 10.34 15.43 14.28
CA LEU A 37 9.64 14.95 15.47
C LEU A 37 10.31 13.66 15.95
N LYS A 38 10.72 13.60 17.22
CA LYS A 38 11.48 12.48 17.78
C LYS A 38 10.92 12.04 19.13
N GLU A 39 10.77 10.73 19.31
CA GLU A 39 10.40 10.12 20.59
C GLU A 39 9.09 10.71 21.14
N ILE A 40 8.03 10.57 20.34
CA ILE A 40 6.67 10.97 20.73
C ILE A 40 5.88 9.73 21.12
N THR A 41 5.27 9.68 22.31
CA THR A 41 4.41 8.54 22.64
C THR A 41 3.12 8.63 21.84
N GLU A 42 2.38 9.73 21.98
CA GLU A 42 1.08 9.91 21.31
C GLU A 42 1.02 11.27 20.60
N LEU A 43 0.67 11.25 19.31
CA LEU A 43 0.40 12.44 18.50
C LEU A 43 -1.03 12.38 17.97
N HIS A 44 -1.90 13.26 18.47
CA HIS A 44 -3.29 13.29 18.02
C HIS A 44 -3.48 13.95 16.64
N SER A 45 -2.83 15.08 16.37
CA SER A 45 -3.01 15.76 15.07
C SER A 45 -1.81 16.58 14.62
N LEU A 46 -1.41 16.37 13.37
CA LEU A 46 -0.60 17.31 12.57
C LEU A 46 -1.40 17.73 11.33
N ASN A 47 -1.73 19.01 11.24
CA ASN A 47 -2.62 19.57 10.22
C ASN A 47 -1.95 20.70 9.44
N LYS A 48 -2.09 20.68 8.11
CA LYS A 48 -1.55 21.71 7.20
C LYS A 48 -0.05 21.90 7.37
N THR A 49 0.73 20.87 7.02
CA THR A 49 2.20 20.96 6.98
C THR A 49 2.68 21.01 5.53
N THR A 50 3.33 22.09 5.10
CA THR A 50 3.86 22.11 3.72
C THR A 50 4.97 21.08 3.56
N GLU A 51 5.88 20.99 4.53
CA GLU A 51 6.99 20.05 4.47
C GLU A 51 7.33 19.48 5.85
N LEU A 52 7.29 18.15 5.97
CA LEU A 52 7.78 17.39 7.12
C LEU A 52 8.95 16.51 6.68
N HIS A 53 10.16 16.79 7.18
CA HIS A 53 11.34 16.00 6.82
C HIS A 53 11.43 14.66 7.56
N SER A 54 11.14 14.62 8.86
CA SER A 54 11.27 13.37 9.61
C SER A 54 10.34 13.29 10.82
N MET A 55 9.75 12.11 11.01
CA MET A 55 9.12 11.70 12.26
C MET A 55 9.68 10.31 12.64
N ASN A 56 10.23 10.19 13.85
CA ASN A 56 10.96 9.00 14.27
C ASN A 56 10.58 8.58 15.70
N LYS A 57 10.28 7.29 15.88
CA LYS A 57 9.83 6.69 17.15
C LYS A 57 8.57 7.39 17.66
N THR A 58 7.47 7.18 16.95
CA THR A 58 6.14 7.56 17.42
C THR A 58 5.41 6.29 17.85
N THR A 59 4.86 6.20 19.06
CA THR A 59 4.09 4.99 19.41
C THR A 59 2.76 5.00 18.68
N GLU A 60 1.96 6.05 18.88
CA GLU A 60 0.64 6.20 18.28
C GLU A 60 0.50 7.54 17.56
N LEU A 61 -0.02 7.50 16.34
CA LEU A 61 -0.28 8.66 15.50
C LEU A 61 -1.72 8.62 15.00
N HIS A 62 -2.57 9.47 15.56
CA HIS A 62 -3.99 9.51 15.21
C HIS A 62 -4.26 10.15 13.85
N SER A 63 -3.66 11.30 13.57
CA SER A 63 -3.96 12.01 12.33
C SER A 63 -2.84 12.89 11.78
N LEU A 64 -2.55 12.69 10.51
CA LEU A 64 -1.76 13.57 9.64
C LEU A 64 -2.65 14.02 8.49
N ASN A 65 -2.92 15.33 8.39
CA ASN A 65 -3.88 15.86 7.44
C ASN A 65 -3.31 17.04 6.63
N GLN A 66 -3.54 17.05 5.32
CA GLN A 66 -3.16 18.13 4.40
C GLN A 66 -1.65 18.42 4.44
N ASN A 67 -0.81 17.43 4.19
CA ASN A 67 0.64 17.65 4.10
C ASN A 67 1.12 17.60 2.65
N ASN A 68 1.88 18.60 2.18
CA ASN A 68 2.32 18.54 0.78
C ASN A 68 3.43 17.50 0.62
N LYS A 69 4.51 17.61 1.40
CA LYS A 69 5.66 16.68 1.33
C LYS A 69 5.95 16.07 2.69
N LEU A 70 5.91 14.74 2.75
CA LEU A 70 6.37 13.95 3.89
C LEU A 70 7.56 13.08 3.45
N HIS A 71 8.77 13.44 3.92
CA HIS A 71 9.98 12.75 3.49
C HIS A 71 10.18 11.40 4.20
N SER A 72 9.99 11.36 5.53
CA SER A 72 10.22 10.12 6.28
C SER A 72 9.36 9.99 7.52
N LEU A 73 8.66 8.86 7.61
CA LEU A 73 8.04 8.33 8.84
C LEU A 73 8.72 7.01 9.20
N ASN A 74 9.32 6.92 10.40
CA ASN A 74 10.08 5.75 10.82
C ASN A 74 9.72 5.30 12.23
N LEU A 75 9.51 3.99 12.40
CA LEU A 75 9.16 3.36 13.68
C LEU A 75 7.87 3.93 14.24
N THR A 76 6.75 3.44 13.73
CA THR A 76 5.41 3.73 14.26
C THR A 76 4.75 2.44 14.73
N THR A 77 4.24 2.38 15.95
CA THR A 77 3.45 1.19 16.33
C THR A 77 2.12 1.24 15.62
N GLU A 78 1.39 2.34 15.77
CA GLU A 78 0.06 2.50 15.18
C GLU A 78 -0.10 3.86 14.48
N LEU A 79 -0.57 3.83 13.23
CA LEU A 79 -0.96 5.00 12.45
C LEU A 79 -2.42 4.88 12.02
N HIS A 80 -3.29 5.70 12.60
CA HIS A 80 -4.73 5.69 12.33
C HIS A 80 -5.09 6.30 10.96
N SER A 81 -4.53 7.47 10.64
CA SER A 81 -4.95 8.19 9.44
C SER A 81 -3.89 9.12 8.87
N LEU A 82 -3.54 8.90 7.60
CA LEU A 82 -2.82 9.86 6.75
C LEU A 82 -3.73 10.31 5.60
N LYS A 83 -4.11 11.59 5.57
CA LYS A 83 -5.10 12.16 4.64
C LYS A 83 -4.54 13.30 3.81
N SER A 84 -4.86 13.28 2.51
CA SER A 84 -4.62 14.37 1.56
C SER A 84 -3.16 14.81 1.53
N ASN A 85 -2.26 13.94 1.04
CA ASN A 85 -0.85 14.29 0.86
C ASN A 85 -0.46 14.33 -0.60
N THR A 86 0.41 15.25 -0.97
CA THR A 86 0.91 15.26 -2.36
C THR A 86 1.95 14.17 -2.55
N GLU A 87 2.93 14.12 -1.66
CA GLU A 87 4.10 13.24 -1.82
C GLU A 87 4.51 12.64 -0.47
N LEU A 88 4.55 11.31 -0.41
CA LEU A 88 5.12 10.54 0.70
C LEU A 88 6.32 9.73 0.19
N HIS A 89 7.53 10.13 0.58
CA HIS A 89 8.76 9.47 0.11
C HIS A 89 9.04 8.14 0.82
N SER A 90 8.92 8.09 2.14
CA SER A 90 9.22 6.87 2.87
C SER A 90 8.41 6.72 4.15
N MET A 91 7.79 5.56 4.29
CA MET A 91 7.28 5.06 5.55
C MET A 91 7.93 3.70 5.82
N ASN A 92 8.59 3.57 6.96
CA ASN A 92 9.25 2.34 7.38
C ASN A 92 8.51 1.73 8.58
N LYS A 93 8.87 0.48 8.94
CA LYS A 93 8.52 -0.26 10.17
C LYS A 93 7.29 0.30 10.87
N THR A 94 6.13 -0.15 10.40
CA THR A 94 4.83 0.17 10.99
C THR A 94 4.17 -1.12 11.42
N THR A 95 3.71 -1.24 12.67
CA THR A 95 2.97 -2.45 13.06
C THR A 95 1.59 -2.41 12.42
N GLU A 96 0.83 -1.34 12.66
CA GLU A 96 -0.54 -1.20 12.14
C GLU A 96 -0.73 0.16 11.45
N LEU A 97 -1.24 0.11 10.22
CA LEU A 97 -1.65 1.28 9.46
C LEU A 97 -3.12 1.13 9.04
N HIS A 98 -3.98 1.94 9.66
CA HIS A 98 -5.43 1.89 9.43
C HIS A 98 -5.85 2.52 8.10
N SER A 99 -5.38 3.73 7.80
CA SER A 99 -5.79 4.39 6.57
C SER A 99 -4.76 5.34 5.97
N LEU A 100 -4.55 5.16 4.66
CA LEU A 100 -3.83 6.08 3.79
C LEU A 100 -4.77 6.51 2.65
N ASN A 101 -5.20 7.77 2.65
CA ASN A 101 -6.26 8.26 1.75
C ASN A 101 -5.83 9.53 1.00
N GLN A 102 -6.13 9.56 -0.31
CA GLN A 102 -5.86 10.69 -1.20
C GLN A 102 -4.38 11.09 -1.22
N ASN A 103 -3.54 10.26 -1.85
CA ASN A 103 -2.16 10.66 -2.14
C ASN A 103 -1.89 10.70 -3.63
N ASN A 104 -1.13 11.71 -4.06
CA ASN A 104 -0.70 11.71 -5.46
C ASN A 104 0.42 10.68 -5.64
N GLU A 105 1.47 10.75 -4.82
CA GLU A 105 2.63 9.87 -4.97
C GLU A 105 3.06 9.25 -3.63
N LEU A 106 3.12 7.92 -3.60
CA LEU A 106 3.72 7.14 -2.53
C LEU A 106 4.92 6.36 -3.08
N HIS A 107 6.11 6.76 -2.66
CA HIS A 107 7.38 6.14 -3.10
C HIS A 107 7.66 4.81 -2.42
N SER A 108 7.52 4.74 -1.09
CA SER A 108 7.85 3.50 -0.38
C SER A 108 7.14 3.34 0.95
N LEU A 109 6.54 2.15 1.13
CA LEU A 109 6.12 1.60 2.41
C LEU A 109 6.86 0.27 2.67
N ASN A 110 7.65 0.21 3.75
CA ASN A 110 8.55 -0.91 4.03
C ASN A 110 8.32 -1.49 5.44
N LYS A 111 8.16 -2.83 5.51
CA LYS A 111 7.89 -3.61 6.73
C LYS A 111 6.63 -3.11 7.44
N THR A 112 5.49 -3.62 7.00
CA THR A 112 4.19 -3.38 7.63
C THR A 112 3.61 -4.70 8.10
N THR A 113 3.20 -4.81 9.37
CA THR A 113 2.49 -6.03 9.79
C THR A 113 1.09 -6.01 9.20
N GLU A 114 0.32 -4.98 9.49
CA GLU A 114 -1.07 -4.86 9.04
C GLU A 114 -1.34 -3.51 8.36
N LEU A 115 -1.93 -3.58 7.17
CA LEU A 115 -2.39 -2.42 6.41
C LEU A 115 -3.86 -2.58 6.05
N HIS A 116 -4.72 -1.81 6.71
CA HIS A 116 -6.18 -1.89 6.54
C HIS A 116 -6.64 -1.27 5.22
N SER A 117 -6.18 -0.05 4.89
CA SER A 117 -6.66 0.61 3.68
C SER A 117 -5.67 1.58 3.01
N LEU A 118 -5.55 1.41 1.70
CA LEU A 118 -4.94 2.34 0.75
C LEU A 118 -6.02 2.79 -0.24
N ASN A 119 -6.42 4.06 -0.21
CA ASN A 119 -7.54 4.56 -1.02
C ASN A 119 -7.17 5.83 -1.81
N GLN A 120 -7.49 5.85 -3.10
CA GLN A 120 -7.27 6.98 -4.01
C GLN A 120 -5.79 7.40 -4.05
N ASN A 121 -4.95 6.56 -4.68
CA ASN A 121 -3.57 6.90 -4.95
C ASN A 121 -3.35 7.06 -6.46
N ASN A 122 -2.65 8.10 -6.91
CA ASN A 122 -2.29 8.15 -8.33
C ASN A 122 -1.14 7.18 -8.59
N GLU A 123 -0.03 7.31 -7.88
CA GLU A 123 1.17 6.50 -8.08
C GLU A 123 1.61 5.84 -6.77
N LEU A 124 1.76 4.52 -6.80
CA LEU A 124 2.36 3.73 -5.73
C LEU A 124 3.58 2.98 -6.28
N HIS A 125 4.77 3.42 -5.90
CA HIS A 125 6.03 2.87 -6.38
C HIS A 125 6.40 1.54 -5.69
N SER A 126 6.30 1.46 -4.36
CA SER A 126 6.69 0.23 -3.65
C SER A 126 5.97 -0.03 -2.34
N LEU A 127 5.49 -1.27 -2.18
CA LEU A 127 5.13 -1.89 -0.91
C LEU A 127 6.01 -3.14 -0.69
N ASN A 128 6.76 -3.19 0.40
CA ASN A 128 7.71 -4.28 0.66
C ASN A 128 7.53 -4.89 2.05
N LYS A 129 7.43 -6.22 2.11
CA LYS A 129 7.25 -7.01 3.34
C LYS A 129 6.01 -6.58 4.11
N THR A 130 4.86 -7.01 3.61
CA THR A 130 3.57 -6.80 4.29
C THR A 130 3.01 -8.14 4.73
N THR A 131 2.68 -8.29 6.01
CA THR A 131 2.02 -9.54 6.44
C THR A 131 0.58 -9.54 5.92
N GLU A 132 -0.20 -8.50 6.22
CA GLU A 132 -1.60 -8.43 5.82
C GLU A 132 -1.93 -7.08 5.18
N LEU A 133 -2.54 -7.13 3.99
CA LEU A 133 -3.10 -5.99 3.28
C LEU A 133 -4.59 -6.24 3.01
N HIS A 134 -5.45 -5.53 3.72
CA HIS A 134 -6.91 -5.68 3.62
C HIS A 134 -7.48 -5.07 2.34
N SER A 135 -7.09 -3.84 2.01
CA SER A 135 -7.67 -3.16 0.84
C SER A 135 -6.74 -2.17 0.14
N LEU A 136 -6.68 -2.30 -1.19
CA LEU A 136 -6.13 -1.32 -2.11
C LEU A 136 -7.21 -0.88 -3.11
N ASN A 137 -7.65 0.37 -3.04
CA ASN A 137 -8.78 0.87 -3.80
C ASN A 137 -8.43 2.11 -4.62
N LYS A 138 -8.75 2.07 -5.92
CA LYS A 138 -8.50 3.15 -6.90
C LYS A 138 -7.03 3.57 -6.91
N THR A 139 -6.24 2.84 -7.68
CA THR A 139 -4.84 3.18 -7.96
C THR A 139 -4.66 3.40 -9.45
N THR A 140 -4.05 4.52 -9.86
CA THR A 140 -3.76 4.71 -11.29
C THR A 140 -2.60 3.80 -11.68
N GLU A 141 -1.46 3.95 -11.02
CA GLU A 141 -0.28 3.16 -11.30
C GLU A 141 0.31 2.52 -10.03
N LEU A 142 0.58 1.22 -10.11
CA LEU A 142 1.21 0.44 -9.06
C LEU A 142 2.45 -0.27 -9.62
N HIS A 143 3.64 0.18 -9.23
CA HIS A 143 4.89 -0.38 -9.74
C HIS A 143 5.27 -1.71 -9.07
N SER A 144 5.26 -1.80 -7.73
CA SER A 144 5.73 -3.01 -7.06
C SER A 144 5.05 -3.30 -5.73
N LEU A 145 4.57 -4.54 -5.62
CA LEU A 145 4.20 -5.20 -4.37
C LEU A 145 5.11 -6.42 -4.17
N ASN A 146 5.91 -6.44 -3.10
CA ASN A 146 6.92 -7.48 -2.87
C ASN A 146 6.81 -8.11 -1.48
N GLN A 147 6.74 -9.45 -1.44
CA GLN A 147 6.63 -10.26 -0.21
C GLN A 147 5.39 -9.87 0.60
N ILE A 148 4.22 -10.24 0.11
CA ILE A 148 2.95 -10.08 0.83
C ILE A 148 2.50 -11.45 1.32
N THR A 149 2.21 -11.61 2.61
CA THR A 149 1.63 -12.89 3.08
C THR A 149 0.18 -12.99 2.64
N GLU A 150 -0.65 -12.01 2.98
CA GLU A 150 -2.08 -12.00 2.64
C GLU A 150 -2.51 -10.67 2.03
N LEU A 151 -3.18 -10.75 0.88
CA LEU A 151 -3.82 -9.63 0.20
C LEU A 151 -5.30 -9.95 -0.02
N HIS A 152 -6.17 -9.29 0.74
CA HIS A 152 -7.61 -9.52 0.72
C HIS A 152 -8.29 -8.92 -0.52
N SER A 153 -8.00 -7.66 -0.84
CA SER A 153 -8.66 -7.01 -1.97
C SER A 153 -7.83 -5.93 -2.65
N MET A 154 -7.81 -5.98 -3.98
CA MET A 154 -7.37 -4.90 -4.85
C MET A 154 -8.46 -4.58 -5.87
N ASN A 155 -8.91 -3.32 -5.90
CA ASN A 155 -10.03 -2.88 -6.71
C ASN A 155 -9.70 -1.62 -7.52
N LYS A 156 -9.98 -1.67 -8.82
CA LYS A 156 -9.76 -0.60 -9.79
C LYS A 156 -8.30 -0.13 -9.82
N THR A 157 -7.49 -0.87 -10.55
CA THR A 157 -6.11 -0.48 -10.86
C THR A 157 -5.99 -0.23 -12.36
N THR A 158 -5.43 0.90 -12.78
CA THR A 158 -5.22 1.10 -14.23
C THR A 158 -4.05 0.25 -14.67
N GLU A 159 -2.89 0.45 -14.06
CA GLU A 159 -1.66 -0.26 -14.43
C GLU A 159 -0.99 -0.86 -13.19
N HIS A 160 -0.63 -2.14 -13.29
CA HIS A 160 0.07 -2.88 -12.25
C HIS A 160 1.29 -3.60 -12.83
N HIS A 161 2.49 -3.15 -12.47
CA HIS A 161 3.74 -3.68 -13.03
C HIS A 161 4.17 -5.02 -12.41
N SER A 162 4.16 -5.15 -11.09
CA SER A 162 4.68 -6.37 -10.46
C SER A 162 4.09 -6.70 -9.08
N LEU A 163 3.58 -7.92 -8.93
CA LEU A 163 3.33 -8.58 -7.64
C LEU A 163 4.30 -9.76 -7.52
N ASN A 164 5.18 -9.73 -6.52
CA ASN A 164 6.21 -10.72 -6.34
C ASN A 164 6.10 -11.38 -4.96
N ARG A 165 5.97 -12.70 -4.94
CA ARG A 165 5.86 -13.56 -3.76
C ARG A 165 4.65 -13.20 -2.90
N THR A 166 3.54 -13.87 -3.17
CA THR A 166 2.32 -13.76 -2.38
C THR A 166 1.90 -15.13 -1.86
N THR A 167 1.65 -15.27 -0.56
CA THR A 167 1.09 -16.52 -0.06
C THR A 167 -0.38 -16.62 -0.46
N GLU A 168 -1.17 -15.59 -0.18
CA GLU A 168 -2.60 -15.59 -0.45
C GLU A 168 -3.06 -14.28 -1.07
N LEU A 169 -3.71 -14.38 -2.23
CA LEU A 169 -4.40 -13.29 -2.90
C LEU A 169 -5.88 -13.68 -3.06
N GLN A 170 -6.75 -12.98 -2.35
CA GLN A 170 -8.19 -13.24 -2.33
C GLN A 170 -8.89 -12.63 -3.54
N SER A 171 -8.66 -11.35 -3.85
CA SER A 171 -9.32 -10.73 -5.00
C SER A 171 -8.53 -9.61 -5.68
N LEU A 172 -8.49 -9.67 -7.02
CA LEU A 172 -8.13 -8.56 -7.89
C LEU A 172 -9.29 -8.28 -8.85
N ASN A 173 -9.80 -7.06 -8.84
CA ASN A 173 -11.00 -6.68 -9.58
C ASN A 173 -10.77 -5.39 -10.39
N LYS A 174 -11.13 -5.44 -11.68
CA LYS A 174 -11.03 -4.32 -12.62
C LYS A 174 -9.61 -3.80 -12.74
N THR A 175 -8.83 -4.48 -13.58
CA THR A 175 -7.47 -4.04 -13.93
C THR A 175 -7.39 -3.78 -15.43
N THR A 176 -6.84 -2.64 -15.84
CA THR A 176 -6.62 -2.42 -17.28
C THR A 176 -5.43 -3.23 -17.73
N GLU A 177 -4.27 -3.03 -17.10
CA GLU A 177 -3.04 -3.73 -17.44
C GLU A 177 -2.37 -4.33 -16.20
N LEU A 178 -2.08 -5.63 -16.27
CA LEU A 178 -1.35 -6.37 -15.25
C LEU A 178 -0.14 -7.07 -15.88
N HIS A 179 1.04 -6.53 -15.64
CA HIS A 179 2.27 -6.99 -16.25
C HIS A 179 2.78 -8.32 -15.67
N SER A 180 2.84 -8.45 -14.35
CA SER A 180 3.45 -9.63 -13.73
C SER A 180 2.87 -9.98 -12.37
N LEU A 181 2.48 -11.25 -12.24
CA LEU A 181 2.16 -11.95 -11.01
C LEU A 181 3.14 -13.13 -10.88
N ASN A 182 4.05 -13.09 -9.90
CA ASN A 182 5.12 -14.08 -9.76
C ASN A 182 5.12 -14.72 -8.37
N GLN A 183 5.10 -16.06 -8.32
CA GLN A 183 5.13 -16.88 -7.11
C GLN A 183 3.94 -16.59 -6.19
N ILE A 184 2.76 -17.06 -6.59
CA ILE A 184 1.55 -17.00 -5.76
C ILE A 184 1.25 -18.40 -5.25
N THR A 185 1.06 -18.57 -3.94
CA THR A 185 0.64 -19.89 -3.43
C THR A 185 -0.84 -20.11 -3.72
N LYS A 186 -1.70 -19.19 -3.28
CA LYS A 186 -3.15 -19.25 -3.51
C LYS A 186 -3.68 -17.96 -4.12
N LEU A 187 -4.39 -18.10 -5.24
CA LEU A 187 -5.08 -17.03 -5.94
C LEU A 187 -6.56 -17.40 -6.07
N HIS A 188 -7.43 -16.69 -5.36
CA HIS A 188 -8.85 -17.00 -5.34
C HIS A 188 -9.60 -16.38 -6.52
N SER A 189 -9.41 -15.09 -6.81
CA SER A 189 -10.14 -14.45 -7.90
C SER A 189 -9.37 -13.35 -8.60
N LEU A 190 -9.33 -13.46 -9.93
CA LEU A 190 -8.98 -12.39 -10.87
C LEU A 190 -10.23 -12.09 -11.72
N LYS A 191 -10.71 -10.85 -11.69
CA LYS A 191 -11.95 -10.44 -12.37
C LYS A 191 -11.76 -9.18 -13.20
N GLU A 192 -12.23 -9.22 -14.45
CA GLU A 192 -12.27 -8.07 -15.36
C GLU A 192 -10.88 -7.45 -15.58
N ILE A 193 -9.94 -8.25 -16.10
CA ILE A 193 -8.60 -7.77 -16.50
C ILE A 193 -8.59 -7.54 -18.02
N THR A 194 -8.22 -6.34 -18.48
CA THR A 194 -8.14 -6.13 -19.94
C THR A 194 -6.93 -6.87 -20.50
N GLU A 195 -5.75 -6.65 -19.92
CA GLU A 195 -4.51 -7.30 -20.35
C GLU A 195 -3.73 -7.87 -19.16
N LEU A 196 -3.42 -9.17 -19.23
CA LEU A 196 -2.56 -9.89 -18.30
C LEU A 196 -1.35 -10.44 -19.05
N HIS A 197 -0.17 -9.85 -18.82
CA HIS A 197 1.05 -10.27 -19.51
C HIS A 197 1.63 -11.57 -18.96
N SER A 198 1.71 -11.73 -17.63
CA SER A 198 2.34 -12.92 -17.05
C SER A 198 1.76 -13.29 -15.69
N LEU A 199 1.35 -14.55 -15.57
CA LEU A 199 1.12 -15.25 -14.31
C LEU A 199 2.05 -16.46 -14.22
N ASN A 200 3.02 -16.41 -13.32
CA ASN A 200 4.11 -17.38 -13.22
C ASN A 200 4.19 -18.00 -11.81
N LYS A 201 4.24 -19.33 -11.75
CA LYS A 201 4.33 -20.12 -10.50
C LYS A 201 3.15 -19.85 -9.58
N THR A 202 2.01 -20.45 -9.88
CA THR A 202 0.84 -20.43 -9.01
C THR A 202 0.56 -21.84 -8.51
N THR A 203 0.47 -22.06 -7.20
CA THR A 203 0.10 -23.41 -6.73
C THR A 203 -1.39 -23.65 -6.98
N GLU A 204 -2.26 -22.72 -6.58
CA GLU A 204 -3.70 -22.86 -6.70
C GLU A 204 -4.33 -21.57 -7.26
N LEU A 205 -4.99 -21.68 -8.41
CA LEU A 205 -5.77 -20.63 -9.05
C LEU A 205 -7.24 -21.03 -9.12
N HIS A 206 -8.10 -20.42 -8.31
CA HIS A 206 -9.52 -20.76 -8.25
C HIS A 206 -10.33 -20.17 -9.41
N SER A 207 -10.18 -18.88 -9.69
CA SER A 207 -10.99 -18.23 -10.72
C SER A 207 -10.25 -17.14 -11.46
N LEU A 208 -10.27 -17.25 -12.79
CA LEU A 208 -9.83 -16.24 -13.73
C LEU A 208 -10.98 -15.92 -14.69
N ASN A 209 -11.67 -14.80 -14.46
CA ASN A 209 -12.95 -14.47 -15.09
C ASN A 209 -12.89 -13.13 -15.84
N LYS A 210 -13.29 -13.14 -17.11
CA LYS A 210 -13.29 -11.98 -18.02
C LYS A 210 -11.90 -11.38 -18.19
N ASN A 211 -11.10 -11.99 -19.06
CA ASN A 211 -9.92 -11.31 -19.57
C ASN A 211 -9.97 -11.13 -21.07
N THR A 212 -9.55 -9.95 -21.53
CA THR A 212 -9.48 -9.71 -22.98
C THR A 212 -8.23 -10.33 -23.58
N GLU A 213 -7.08 -10.16 -22.92
CA GLU A 213 -5.81 -10.67 -23.40
C GLU A 213 -4.98 -11.28 -22.26
N LEU A 214 -4.60 -12.54 -22.42
CA LEU A 214 -3.71 -13.28 -21.52
C LEU A 214 -2.49 -13.75 -22.32
N HIS A 215 -1.33 -13.16 -22.06
CA HIS A 215 -0.10 -13.49 -22.80
C HIS A 215 0.56 -14.76 -22.30
N SER A 216 0.74 -14.92 -20.99
CA SER A 216 1.45 -16.08 -20.45
C SER A 216 0.87 -16.57 -19.12
N LEU A 217 0.52 -17.85 -19.07
CA LEU A 217 0.21 -18.60 -17.85
C LEU A 217 1.18 -19.79 -17.70
N ASN A 218 2.10 -19.71 -16.75
CA ASN A 218 3.22 -20.66 -16.60
C ASN A 218 3.30 -21.28 -15.20
N HIS A 219 3.55 -22.59 -15.13
CA HIS A 219 3.77 -23.34 -13.89
C HIS A 219 2.62 -23.15 -12.89
N ASN A 220 1.41 -23.49 -13.33
CA ASN A 220 0.25 -23.48 -12.46
C ASN A 220 -0.03 -24.93 -12.01
N THR A 221 -0.09 -25.25 -10.72
CA THR A 221 -0.37 -26.64 -10.32
C THR A 221 -1.86 -26.95 -10.52
N GLU A 222 -2.75 -26.14 -9.96
CA GLU A 222 -4.20 -26.35 -10.01
C GLU A 222 -4.93 -25.10 -10.52
N LEU A 223 -5.67 -25.27 -11.62
CA LEU A 223 -6.58 -24.27 -12.18
C LEU A 223 -8.03 -24.74 -12.07
N HIS A 224 -8.84 -24.09 -11.24
CA HIS A 224 -10.24 -24.49 -11.05
C HIS A 224 -11.19 -23.94 -12.12
N SER A 225 -11.09 -22.63 -12.44
CA SER A 225 -12.00 -22.01 -13.41
C SER A 225 -11.30 -20.94 -14.25
N LEU A 226 -11.38 -21.11 -15.57
CA LEU A 226 -11.00 -20.11 -16.57
C LEU A 226 -12.24 -19.79 -17.43
N ASN A 227 -12.73 -18.54 -17.38
CA ASN A 227 -13.99 -18.14 -18.03
C ASN A 227 -13.85 -16.82 -18.80
N GLN A 228 -14.39 -16.76 -20.02
CA GLN A 228 -14.43 -15.54 -20.85
C GLN A 228 -13.04 -14.94 -21.08
N ASN A 229 -12.13 -15.76 -21.62
CA ASN A 229 -10.81 -15.32 -22.05
C ASN A 229 -10.78 -15.21 -23.58
N ASN A 230 -10.71 -13.97 -24.11
CA ASN A 230 -10.84 -13.77 -25.55
C ASN A 230 -9.58 -14.17 -26.31
N LYS A 231 -8.40 -13.86 -25.77
CA LYS A 231 -7.11 -14.24 -26.35
C LYS A 231 -6.20 -14.84 -25.28
N LEU A 232 -5.66 -16.01 -25.60
CA LEU A 232 -4.65 -16.71 -24.81
C LEU A 232 -3.45 -17.01 -25.73
N HIS A 233 -2.29 -16.42 -25.46
CA HIS A 233 -1.10 -16.61 -26.29
C HIS A 233 -0.26 -17.82 -25.86
N SER A 234 -0.04 -18.00 -24.56
CA SER A 234 0.77 -19.12 -24.02
C SER A 234 0.18 -19.68 -22.72
N LEU A 235 0.03 -21.01 -22.69
CA LEU A 235 -0.32 -21.80 -21.51
C LEU A 235 0.70 -22.94 -21.39
N ASN A 236 1.49 -22.95 -20.32
CA ASN A 236 2.54 -23.96 -20.12
C ASN A 236 2.55 -24.51 -18.69
N LEU A 237 2.65 -25.83 -18.58
CA LEU A 237 2.72 -26.58 -17.32
C LEU A 237 1.55 -26.25 -16.40
N THR A 238 0.39 -26.81 -16.73
CA THR A 238 -0.74 -26.93 -15.81
C THR A 238 -0.98 -28.40 -15.48
N THR A 239 -0.92 -28.77 -14.20
CA THR A 239 -1.10 -30.17 -13.79
C THR A 239 -2.58 -30.55 -13.85
N GLU A 240 -3.46 -29.68 -13.33
CA GLU A 240 -4.91 -29.94 -13.27
C GLU A 240 -5.73 -28.72 -13.71
N ILE A 241 -6.72 -28.95 -14.57
CA ILE A 241 -7.70 -27.95 -15.01
C ILE A 241 -9.11 -28.53 -14.76
N HIS A 242 -9.91 -27.88 -13.92
CA HIS A 242 -11.27 -28.35 -13.60
C HIS A 242 -12.35 -27.79 -14.54
N SER A 243 -12.26 -26.52 -14.94
CA SER A 243 -13.25 -25.88 -15.82
C SER A 243 -12.62 -24.84 -16.75
N LEU A 244 -12.96 -24.93 -18.04
CA LEU A 244 -12.53 -24.04 -19.11
C LEU A 244 -13.76 -23.68 -19.97
N ASN A 245 -14.15 -22.40 -19.97
CA ASN A 245 -15.32 -21.87 -20.70
C ASN A 245 -15.00 -20.59 -21.48
#